data_AF-A0A7J6DG63-F1
#
_entry.id   AF-A0A7J6DG63-F1
#
_cell.length_a   1.000
_cell.length_b   1.000
_cell.length_c   1.000
_cell.angle_alpha   90.00
_cell.angle_beta   90.00
_cell.angle_gamma   90.00
#
_symmetry.space_group_name_H-M   'P 1'
#
loop_
_entity.id
_entity.type
_entity.pdbx_description
1 polymer ?
#
loop_
_entity_poly.entity_id
_entity_poly.type
_entity_poly.pdbx_seq_one_letter_code
_entity_poly.pdbx_strand_id
1 'polypeptide(L)'
;MADQQPSAHSSSQELEKLPDIESCDSNINEVWTEKTAECPLCKKTFDSDVIEIHAANCGLRTAEYDNNFSDPINTLQSSGEILNWISSKVDQTNTFSICVSRNDIYNRGMQQWQRQKKSSPKGRLKVTFFGEAGVDSGALSKEFLTEMIAEIETRLFIAGVDKKGKNPVYCLNSLDRNYFRSAGEIMAVSLAQGGPPPVFLREWCFQYLHSGDYDGIQVTTSDVTDLEFSLLIEKVNSTDDMSELTDEILSCGYTGKLSADMKSNIIRAIVLHSTMRVVPMLDQLRKGLQLYDLQKVMEMHPDLCLPLFVPGEKDDKVDAGFILENCHPVFSDKGSVKYTKEVNVMNFFQDFLQEVEDRGMYYHNGTT
;
A
#
# COMPACT_ATOMS: atom_id res chain seq x y z
N MET A 1 -16.00 68.57 -21.55
CA MET A 1 -16.00 68.30 -23.00
C MET A 1 -16.69 66.96 -23.18
N ALA A 2 -17.71 66.96 -24.03
CA ALA A 2 -18.68 65.89 -24.23
C ALA A 2 -18.18 64.76 -25.14
N ASP A 3 -18.93 63.66 -25.06
CA ASP A 3 -18.97 62.42 -25.85
C ASP A 3 -18.73 62.50 -27.36
N GLN A 4 -18.27 61.39 -27.95
CA GLN A 4 -19.08 60.48 -28.82
C GLN A 4 -18.22 59.40 -29.53
N GLN A 5 -18.68 58.13 -29.41
CA GLN A 5 -18.79 56.97 -30.37
C GLN A 5 -17.81 56.76 -31.55
N PRO A 6 -17.64 55.55 -32.17
CA PRO A 6 -18.71 54.65 -32.68
C PRO A 6 -18.42 53.11 -32.67
N SER A 7 -19.41 52.20 -32.56
CA SER A 7 -20.29 51.53 -33.55
C SER A 7 -19.78 50.20 -34.16
N ALA A 8 -20.73 49.25 -34.27
CA ALA A 8 -20.62 47.85 -34.63
C ALA A 8 -20.57 47.55 -36.14
N HIS A 9 -20.14 46.34 -36.50
CA HIS A 9 -20.32 45.71 -37.80
C HIS A 9 -20.94 44.31 -37.66
N SER A 10 -21.95 44.03 -38.50
CA SER A 10 -22.70 42.78 -38.63
C SER A 10 -22.14 41.85 -39.72
N SER A 11 -22.33 40.54 -39.57
CA SER A 11 -22.54 39.63 -40.70
C SER A 11 -23.35 38.40 -40.28
N SER A 12 -24.41 38.13 -41.04
CA SER A 12 -25.46 37.12 -40.87
C SER A 12 -25.08 35.74 -41.43
N GLN A 13 -25.65 34.67 -40.88
CA GLN A 13 -26.03 33.39 -41.53
C GLN A 13 -26.92 32.59 -40.54
N GLU A 14 -28.23 32.60 -40.76
CA GLU A 14 -29.06 31.48 -41.27
C GLU A 14 -29.31 30.36 -40.23
N LEU A 15 -30.53 30.36 -39.67
CA LEU A 15 -31.08 29.34 -38.78
C LEU A 15 -32.27 28.69 -39.50
N GLU A 16 -32.15 27.41 -39.86
CA GLU A 16 -33.21 26.64 -40.51
C GLU A 16 -34.37 26.34 -39.54
N LYS A 17 -35.60 26.49 -40.06
CA LYS A 17 -36.88 26.19 -39.39
C LYS A 17 -37.27 24.73 -39.63
N LEU A 18 -37.67 24.02 -38.57
CA LEU A 18 -38.44 22.77 -38.61
C LEU A 18 -39.94 23.10 -38.49
N PRO A 19 -40.84 22.36 -39.17
CA PRO A 19 -42.27 22.67 -39.22
C PRO A 19 -43.07 22.07 -38.05
N ASP A 20 -44.22 22.69 -37.82
CA ASP A 20 -45.21 22.42 -36.77
C ASP A 20 -45.83 21.01 -36.83
N ILE A 21 -46.05 20.39 -35.67
CA ILE A 21 -46.88 19.19 -35.50
C ILE A 21 -48.18 19.61 -34.81
N GLU A 22 -49.25 19.65 -35.58
CA GLU A 22 -50.64 19.70 -35.09
C GLU A 22 -51.05 18.33 -34.53
N SER A 23 -51.81 18.37 -33.44
CA SER A 23 -52.39 17.25 -32.72
C SER A 23 -53.54 16.58 -33.48
N CYS A 24 -53.66 15.25 -33.37
CA CYS A 24 -54.97 14.63 -33.18
C CYS A 24 -54.89 13.41 -32.24
N ASP A 25 -55.65 13.48 -31.15
CA ASP A 25 -55.98 12.36 -30.29
C ASP A 25 -56.88 11.37 -31.05
N SER A 26 -56.62 10.07 -30.94
CA SER A 26 -57.68 9.09 -30.67
C SER A 26 -57.13 7.73 -30.21
N ASN A 27 -57.61 7.35 -29.04
CA ASN A 27 -57.48 6.04 -28.39
C ASN A 27 -57.76 4.86 -29.31
N ILE A 28 -56.85 3.88 -29.34
CA ILE A 28 -57.19 2.46 -29.48
C ILE A 28 -56.54 1.72 -28.32
N ASN A 29 -57.36 1.36 -27.33
CA ASN A 29 -57.00 0.45 -26.25
C ASN A 29 -56.88 -0.97 -26.82
N GLU A 30 -55.68 -1.42 -27.15
CA GLU A 30 -55.37 -2.85 -27.21
C GLU A 30 -54.81 -3.28 -25.85
N VAL A 31 -55.61 -4.03 -25.10
CA VAL A 31 -55.17 -4.75 -23.92
C VAL A 31 -54.26 -5.89 -24.40
N TRP A 32 -52.95 -5.66 -24.39
CA TRP A 32 -51.97 -6.73 -24.48
C TRP A 32 -52.05 -7.52 -23.18
N THR A 33 -52.78 -8.63 -23.20
CA THR A 33 -52.68 -9.62 -22.12
C THR A 33 -51.31 -10.28 -22.25
N GLU A 34 -50.35 -9.84 -21.43
CA GLU A 34 -49.04 -10.48 -21.29
C GLU A 34 -49.27 -11.94 -20.88
N LYS A 35 -49.25 -12.84 -21.87
CA LYS A 35 -49.34 -14.28 -21.62
C LYS A 35 -47.98 -14.75 -21.14
N THR A 36 -47.83 -14.83 -19.82
CA THR A 36 -46.67 -15.46 -19.20
C THR A 36 -46.93 -16.94 -18.96
N ALA A 37 -45.88 -17.75 -19.07
CA ALA A 37 -45.90 -19.19 -18.83
C ALA A 37 -44.76 -19.56 -17.87
N GLU A 38 -45.03 -20.48 -16.95
CA GLU A 38 -44.03 -20.95 -15.99
C GLU A 38 -43.23 -22.12 -16.57
N CYS A 39 -41.90 -22.06 -16.47
CA CYS A 39 -41.06 -23.17 -16.85
C CYS A 39 -41.22 -24.34 -15.87
N PRO A 40 -41.61 -25.55 -16.32
CA PRO A 40 -41.81 -26.68 -15.42
C PRO A 40 -40.51 -27.17 -14.77
N LEU A 41 -39.33 -26.82 -15.33
CA LEU A 41 -38.01 -27.23 -14.86
C LEU A 41 -37.42 -26.27 -13.82
N CYS A 42 -37.49 -24.96 -14.03
CA CYS A 42 -36.90 -23.97 -13.11
C CYS A 42 -37.91 -23.14 -12.31
N LYS A 43 -39.21 -23.35 -12.53
CA LYS A 43 -40.33 -22.68 -11.83
C LYS A 43 -40.35 -21.15 -11.94
N LYS A 44 -39.64 -20.59 -12.92
CA LYS A 44 -39.65 -19.16 -13.24
C LYS A 44 -40.67 -18.88 -14.34
N THR A 45 -41.32 -17.72 -14.25
CA THR A 45 -42.27 -17.23 -15.24
C THR A 45 -41.55 -16.46 -16.34
N PHE A 46 -41.91 -16.74 -17.59
CA PHE A 46 -41.36 -16.08 -18.76
C PHE A 46 -42.51 -15.69 -19.69
N ASP A 47 -42.29 -14.71 -20.56
CA ASP A 47 -43.22 -14.46 -21.65
C ASP A 47 -43.33 -15.69 -22.55
N SER A 48 -44.53 -15.95 -23.05
CA SER A 48 -44.81 -17.11 -23.92
C SER A 48 -43.90 -17.16 -25.15
N ASP A 49 -43.35 -16.03 -25.56
CA ASP A 49 -42.52 -15.90 -26.76
C ASP A 49 -41.06 -16.35 -26.52
N VAL A 50 -40.64 -16.41 -25.25
CA VAL A 50 -39.27 -16.80 -24.85
C VAL A 50 -39.23 -18.09 -24.03
N ILE A 51 -40.38 -18.60 -23.57
CA ILE A 51 -40.46 -19.84 -22.79
C ILE A 51 -39.98 -21.05 -23.59
N GLU A 52 -40.19 -21.10 -24.90
CA GLU A 52 -39.77 -22.22 -25.75
C GLU A 52 -38.24 -22.27 -25.88
N ILE A 53 -37.60 -21.12 -26.09
CA ILE A 53 -36.15 -20.97 -26.13
C ILE A 53 -35.54 -21.31 -24.76
N HIS A 54 -36.17 -20.84 -23.68
CA HIS A 54 -35.76 -21.19 -22.33
C HIS A 54 -35.88 -22.69 -22.07
N ALA A 55 -37.03 -23.31 -22.36
CA ALA A 55 -37.30 -24.72 -22.12
C ALA A 55 -36.32 -25.63 -22.87
N ALA A 56 -35.93 -25.26 -24.10
CA ALA A 56 -34.92 -25.98 -24.89
C ALA A 56 -33.55 -26.05 -24.19
N ASN A 57 -33.21 -25.04 -23.37
CA ASN A 57 -31.90 -24.92 -22.74
C ASN A 57 -31.92 -25.20 -21.22
N CYS A 58 -33.11 -25.24 -20.60
CA CYS A 58 -33.27 -25.35 -19.16
C CYS A 58 -32.86 -26.73 -18.60
N GLY A 59 -32.96 -27.80 -19.42
CA GLY A 59 -32.57 -29.16 -19.04
C GLY A 59 -31.08 -29.51 -19.24
N LEU A 60 -30.29 -28.63 -19.87
CA LEU A 60 -28.85 -28.86 -20.12
C LEU A 60 -27.94 -28.39 -18.97
N ARG A 61 -28.52 -27.89 -17.88
CA ARG A 61 -27.79 -27.50 -16.67
C ARG A 61 -28.03 -28.54 -15.58
N THR A 62 -27.31 -29.65 -15.66
CA THR A 62 -27.23 -30.61 -14.55
C THR A 62 -26.51 -29.98 -13.36
N ALA A 63 -27.21 -29.95 -12.24
CA ALA A 63 -26.77 -29.93 -10.85
C ALA A 63 -25.81 -28.82 -10.39
N GLU A 64 -26.34 -27.96 -9.52
CA GLU A 64 -25.64 -27.27 -8.42
C GLU A 64 -24.46 -26.36 -8.82
N TYR A 65 -24.79 -25.23 -9.45
CA TYR A 65 -23.95 -24.04 -9.33
C TYR A 65 -24.44 -23.21 -8.15
N ASP A 66 -23.86 -23.49 -6.98
CA ASP A 66 -23.71 -22.48 -5.94
C ASP A 66 -23.00 -21.27 -6.57
N ASN A 67 -23.70 -20.15 -6.69
CA ASN A 67 -23.09 -18.87 -7.04
C ASN A 67 -22.30 -18.31 -5.85
N ASN A 68 -21.24 -19.01 -5.46
CA ASN A 68 -20.14 -18.47 -4.69
C ASN A 68 -18.94 -18.30 -5.62
N PHE A 69 -19.01 -17.33 -6.54
CA PHE A 69 -17.79 -16.80 -7.15
C PHE A 69 -17.11 -15.94 -6.07
N SER A 70 -16.36 -16.58 -5.17
CA SER A 70 -15.57 -15.87 -4.15
C SER A 70 -14.64 -14.89 -4.88
N ASP A 71 -14.72 -13.60 -4.55
CA ASP A 71 -13.77 -12.57 -5.05
C ASP A 71 -12.34 -13.14 -4.89
N PRO A 72 -11.49 -13.18 -5.93
CA PRO A 72 -10.15 -13.80 -5.87
C PRO A 72 -9.28 -13.32 -4.72
N ILE A 73 -9.58 -12.12 -4.21
CA ILE A 73 -8.96 -11.59 -3.00
C ILE A 73 -9.19 -12.49 -1.77
N ASN A 74 -10.32 -13.23 -1.66
CA ASN A 74 -10.64 -14.07 -0.49
C ASN A 74 -9.79 -15.33 -0.38
N THR A 75 -9.19 -15.79 -1.48
CA THR A 75 -8.52 -17.09 -1.54
C THR A 75 -7.00 -17.01 -1.41
N LEU A 76 -6.44 -15.82 -1.19
CA LEU A 76 -4.99 -15.61 -1.11
C LEU A 76 -4.40 -16.38 0.10
N GLN A 77 -3.27 -17.06 -0.12
CA GLN A 77 -2.63 -17.96 0.86
C GLN A 77 -1.19 -17.57 1.22
N SER A 78 -0.58 -16.62 0.53
CA SER A 78 0.80 -16.20 0.79
C SER A 78 1.04 -14.72 0.47
N SER A 79 2.08 -14.13 1.06
CA SER A 79 2.54 -12.78 0.71
C SER A 79 2.90 -12.66 -0.77
N GLY A 80 3.41 -13.73 -1.40
CA GLY A 80 3.69 -13.74 -2.85
C GLY A 80 2.41 -13.60 -3.69
N GLU A 81 1.32 -14.24 -3.29
CA GLU A 81 0.02 -14.08 -3.95
C GLU A 81 -0.57 -12.68 -3.73
N ILE A 82 -0.36 -12.08 -2.55
CA ILE A 82 -0.72 -10.68 -2.27
C ILE A 82 0.01 -9.76 -3.26
N LEU A 83 1.33 -9.91 -3.42
CA LEU A 83 2.15 -9.12 -4.35
C LEU A 83 1.69 -9.30 -5.79
N ASN A 84 1.41 -10.53 -6.23
CA ASN A 84 0.88 -10.81 -7.56
C ASN A 84 -0.49 -10.14 -7.79
N TRP A 85 -1.36 -10.17 -6.78
CA TRP A 85 -2.69 -9.57 -6.86
C TRP A 85 -2.59 -8.05 -7.02
N ILE A 86 -1.82 -7.35 -6.17
CA ILE A 86 -1.67 -5.88 -6.30
C ILE A 86 -0.93 -5.50 -7.59
N SER A 87 0.00 -6.34 -8.06
CA SER A 87 0.70 -6.13 -9.34
C SER A 87 -0.27 -6.17 -10.52
N SER A 88 -1.27 -7.06 -10.47
CA SER A 88 -2.32 -7.13 -11.49
C SER A 88 -3.21 -5.88 -11.59
N LYS A 89 -3.19 -5.02 -10.57
CA LYS A 89 -3.96 -3.76 -10.51
C LYS A 89 -3.22 -2.57 -11.11
N VAL A 90 -1.94 -2.74 -11.47
CA VAL A 90 -1.14 -1.68 -12.10
C VAL A 90 -1.69 -1.38 -13.49
N ASP A 91 -2.00 -0.12 -13.77
CA ASP A 91 -2.46 0.32 -15.08
C ASP A 91 -1.32 0.26 -16.09
N GLN A 92 -1.34 -0.76 -16.95
CA GLN A 92 -0.34 -0.98 -17.98
C GLN A 92 -0.47 -0.02 -19.18
N THR A 93 -1.58 0.71 -19.29
CA THR A 93 -1.85 1.62 -20.41
C THR A 93 -1.25 3.00 -20.20
N ASN A 94 -1.03 3.39 -18.95
CA ASN A 94 -0.48 4.69 -18.58
C ASN A 94 0.90 4.56 -17.93
N THR A 95 1.73 5.58 -18.13
CA THR A 95 3.04 5.67 -17.51
C THR A 95 3.07 6.82 -16.50
N PHE A 96 3.62 6.55 -15.33
CA PHE A 96 3.94 7.54 -14.32
C PHE A 96 5.44 7.82 -14.36
N SER A 97 5.83 8.98 -14.92
CA SER A 97 7.24 9.30 -15.19
C SER A 97 7.84 10.18 -14.10
N ILE A 98 8.99 9.78 -13.57
CA ILE A 98 9.79 10.53 -12.60
C ILE A 98 11.17 10.79 -13.19
N CYS A 99 11.63 12.04 -13.08
CA CYS A 99 12.95 12.46 -13.54
C CYS A 99 13.72 13.13 -12.39
N VAL A 100 14.84 12.52 -12.00
CA VAL A 100 15.57 12.79 -10.75
C VAL A 100 17.09 12.73 -10.94
N SER A 101 17.82 13.31 -10.00
CA SER A 101 19.28 13.13 -9.87
C SER A 101 19.56 12.06 -8.83
N ARG A 102 20.65 11.31 -8.98
CA ARG A 102 21.14 10.35 -7.97
C ARG A 102 21.44 11.02 -6.61
N ASN A 103 21.77 12.31 -6.61
CA ASN A 103 22.11 13.04 -5.39
C ASN A 103 20.90 13.67 -4.67
N ASP A 104 19.70 13.59 -5.24
CA ASP A 104 18.49 14.19 -4.66
C ASP A 104 17.27 13.28 -4.86
N ILE A 105 17.41 12.00 -4.52
CA ILE A 105 16.34 11.01 -4.66
C ILE A 105 15.11 11.44 -3.87
N TYR A 106 15.29 11.78 -2.60
CA TYR A 106 14.17 12.05 -1.71
C TYR A 106 13.41 13.35 -2.03
N ASN A 107 14.07 14.52 -1.98
CA ASN A 107 13.33 15.79 -2.08
C ASN A 107 12.76 15.96 -3.48
N ARG A 108 13.58 15.68 -4.51
CA ARG A 108 13.09 15.75 -5.90
C ARG A 108 12.07 14.65 -6.18
N GLY A 109 12.29 13.43 -5.70
CA GLY A 109 11.35 12.32 -5.82
C GLY A 109 9.99 12.66 -5.26
N MET A 110 9.91 13.07 -3.98
CA MET A 110 8.66 13.54 -3.35
C MET A 110 8.00 14.68 -4.14
N GLN A 111 8.78 15.66 -4.58
CA GLN A 111 8.26 16.79 -5.35
C GLN A 111 7.66 16.36 -6.70
N GLN A 112 8.34 15.48 -7.44
CA GLN A 112 7.81 14.93 -8.69
C GLN A 112 6.57 14.09 -8.42
N TRP A 113 6.58 13.31 -7.33
CA TRP A 113 5.46 12.48 -6.90
C TRP A 113 4.21 13.30 -6.61
N GLN A 114 4.33 14.51 -6.06
CA GLN A 114 3.18 15.33 -5.69
C GLN A 114 2.67 16.25 -6.81
N ARG A 115 3.49 16.55 -7.83
CA ARG A 115 3.12 17.48 -8.92
C ARG A 115 2.07 16.94 -9.91
N GLN A 116 1.55 15.74 -9.70
CA GLN A 116 0.75 14.92 -10.62
C GLN A 116 -0.51 15.60 -11.19
N LYS A 117 -0.34 16.44 -12.23
CA LYS A 117 -1.43 17.11 -12.96
C LYS A 117 -1.97 16.30 -14.15
N LYS A 118 -1.21 15.34 -14.68
CA LYS A 118 -1.55 14.59 -15.93
C LYS A 118 -1.22 13.09 -15.89
N SER A 119 -0.55 12.61 -14.85
CA SER A 119 -0.11 11.22 -14.70
C SER A 119 -0.42 10.78 -13.28
N SER A 120 -0.94 9.56 -13.11
CA SER A 120 -1.36 8.99 -11.82
C SER A 120 -0.33 7.94 -11.36
N PRO A 121 -0.11 7.73 -10.04
CA PRO A 121 0.82 6.69 -9.58
C PRO A 121 0.22 5.30 -9.78
N LYS A 122 -1.04 5.18 -10.24
CA LYS A 122 -1.67 3.93 -10.67
C LYS A 122 -1.02 3.33 -11.92
N GLY A 123 -0.40 4.16 -12.77
CA GLY A 123 0.29 3.71 -13.97
C GLY A 123 1.63 3.03 -13.68
N ARG A 124 2.23 2.45 -14.73
CA ARG A 124 3.59 1.90 -14.63
C ARG A 124 4.60 2.99 -14.32
N LEU A 125 5.41 2.82 -13.26
CA LEU A 125 6.49 3.74 -12.93
C LEU A 125 7.55 3.68 -14.04
N LYS A 126 8.06 4.85 -14.42
CA LYS A 126 9.19 5.00 -15.32
C LYS A 126 10.13 6.06 -14.78
N VAL A 127 11.38 5.69 -14.55
CA VAL A 127 12.38 6.60 -13.99
C VAL A 127 13.41 7.00 -15.04
N THR A 128 13.87 8.24 -14.96
CA THR A 128 15.01 8.73 -15.73
C THR A 128 15.95 9.47 -14.80
N PHE A 129 17.22 9.06 -14.78
CA PHE A 129 18.28 9.77 -14.08
C PHE A 129 18.94 10.79 -15.00
N PHE A 130 19.17 12.01 -14.50
CA PHE A 130 19.77 13.07 -15.32
C PHE A 130 21.16 12.69 -15.84
N GLY A 131 21.38 12.87 -17.14
CA GLY A 131 22.68 12.63 -17.78
C GLY A 131 22.99 11.16 -18.05
N GLU A 132 22.07 10.24 -17.74
CA GLU A 132 22.26 8.81 -17.97
C GLU A 132 21.52 8.34 -19.22
N ALA A 133 22.24 7.64 -20.09
CA ALA A 133 21.65 6.98 -21.24
C ALA A 133 21.01 5.66 -20.79
N GLY A 134 19.68 5.58 -20.85
CA GLY A 134 18.97 4.36 -20.51
C GLY A 134 17.46 4.53 -20.70
N VAL A 135 16.83 3.55 -21.35
CA VAL A 135 15.38 3.42 -21.32
C VAL A 135 15.05 2.51 -20.16
N ASP A 136 14.25 3.02 -19.22
CA ASP A 136 13.81 2.21 -18.09
C ASP A 136 12.90 1.05 -18.55
N SER A 137 13.48 -0.14 -18.56
CA SER A 137 12.81 -1.43 -18.74
C SER A 137 12.31 -2.01 -17.41
N GLY A 138 12.43 -1.26 -16.31
CA GLY A 138 12.06 -1.65 -14.94
C GLY A 138 13.24 -1.55 -13.97
N ALA A 139 14.48 -1.68 -14.45
CA ALA A 139 15.67 -1.66 -13.60
C ALA A 139 15.88 -0.29 -12.90
N LEU A 140 15.73 0.82 -13.63
CA LEU A 140 15.91 2.15 -13.05
C LEU A 140 14.78 2.49 -12.08
N SER A 141 13.56 2.04 -12.37
CA SER A 141 12.43 2.17 -11.44
C SER A 141 12.68 1.40 -10.14
N LYS A 142 13.18 0.17 -10.21
CA LYS A 142 13.49 -0.64 -9.01
C LYS A 142 14.63 -0.04 -8.20
N GLU A 143 15.67 0.45 -8.87
CA GLU A 143 16.77 1.17 -8.22
C GLU A 143 16.26 2.42 -7.49
N PHE A 144 15.47 3.25 -8.17
CA PHE A 144 14.84 4.43 -7.55
C PHE A 144 13.97 4.06 -6.35
N LEU A 145 13.11 3.04 -6.47
CA LEU A 145 12.25 2.60 -5.37
C LEU A 145 13.08 2.09 -4.19
N THR A 146 14.21 1.43 -4.44
CA THR A 146 15.12 0.95 -3.39
C THR A 146 15.67 2.11 -2.58
N GLU A 147 16.26 3.10 -3.25
CA GLU A 147 16.80 4.30 -2.60
C GLU A 147 15.70 5.13 -1.95
N MET A 148 14.53 5.25 -2.60
CA MET A 148 13.43 6.05 -2.09
C MET A 148 12.80 5.45 -0.83
N ILE A 149 12.63 4.12 -0.76
CA ILE A 149 12.14 3.43 0.44
C ILE A 149 13.13 3.60 1.59
N ALA A 150 14.43 3.47 1.33
CA ALA A 150 15.46 3.72 2.34
C ALA A 150 15.42 5.17 2.84
N GLU A 151 15.31 6.16 1.95
CA GLU A 151 15.20 7.58 2.36
C GLU A 151 13.88 7.90 3.09
N ILE A 152 12.78 7.23 2.74
CA ILE A 152 11.51 7.32 3.48
C ILE A 152 11.71 6.79 4.90
N GLU A 153 12.31 5.61 5.03
CA GLU A 153 12.60 4.99 6.32
C GLU A 153 13.46 5.90 7.21
N THR A 154 14.53 6.49 6.66
CA THR A 154 15.43 7.34 7.45
C THR A 154 14.85 8.69 7.83
N ARG A 155 13.97 9.27 7.01
CA ARG A 155 13.47 10.64 7.21
C ARG A 155 12.10 10.72 7.88
N LEU A 156 11.25 9.71 7.66
CA LEU A 156 9.87 9.72 8.12
C LEU A 156 9.63 8.76 9.30
N PHE A 157 10.59 7.91 9.65
CA PHE A 157 10.45 6.93 10.72
C PHE A 157 11.64 6.98 11.69
N ILE A 158 11.37 6.65 12.96
CA ILE A 158 12.36 6.63 14.04
C ILE A 158 12.34 5.27 14.76
N ALA A 159 13.52 4.70 14.91
CA ALA A 159 13.72 3.45 15.64
C ALA A 159 13.74 3.69 17.14
N GLY A 160 13.23 2.71 17.89
CA GLY A 160 13.51 2.60 19.32
C GLY A 160 14.92 2.06 19.55
N VAL A 161 15.29 1.91 20.82
CA VAL A 161 16.55 1.26 21.21
C VAL A 161 16.57 -0.23 20.89
N ASP A 162 15.39 -0.83 20.74
CA ASP A 162 15.23 -2.21 20.30
C ASP A 162 15.09 -2.28 18.76
N LYS A 163 15.47 -3.42 18.17
CA LYS A 163 15.44 -3.63 16.71
C LYS A 163 14.07 -4.09 16.18
N LYS A 164 12.97 -3.86 16.90
CA LYS A 164 11.62 -4.37 16.55
C LYS A 164 10.83 -3.46 15.61
N GLY A 165 11.52 -2.66 14.80
CA GLY A 165 10.90 -1.70 13.88
C GLY A 165 10.79 -0.28 14.42
N LYS A 166 10.09 0.57 13.66
CA LYS A 166 10.09 2.04 13.77
C LYS A 166 8.66 2.60 13.79
N ASN A 167 8.48 3.71 14.49
CA ASN A 167 7.27 4.54 14.42
C ASN A 167 7.47 5.70 13.44
N PRO A 168 6.40 6.31 12.91
CA PRO A 168 6.50 7.60 12.25
C PRO A 168 7.14 8.65 13.16
N VAL A 169 7.98 9.50 12.60
CA VAL A 169 8.46 10.71 13.29
C VAL A 169 7.28 11.66 13.47
N TYR A 170 7.12 12.20 14.68
CA TYR A 170 6.19 13.30 14.89
C TYR A 170 6.70 14.59 14.24
N CYS A 171 6.43 14.77 12.95
CA CYS A 171 6.84 15.94 12.17
C CYS A 171 5.63 16.59 11.48
N LEU A 172 5.15 17.70 12.05
CA LEU A 172 4.03 18.45 11.49
C LEU A 172 4.35 19.07 10.12
N ASN A 173 5.61 19.41 9.85
CA ASN A 173 6.02 19.91 8.53
C ASN A 173 5.87 18.83 7.44
N SER A 174 6.26 17.59 7.74
CA SER A 174 6.08 16.46 6.81
C SER A 174 4.60 16.11 6.66
N LEU A 175 3.82 16.20 7.75
CA LEU A 175 2.38 15.98 7.74
C LEU A 175 1.66 17.02 6.86
N ASP A 176 1.92 18.32 7.07
CA ASP A 176 1.32 19.42 6.29
C ASP A 176 1.62 19.28 4.79
N ARG A 177 2.84 18.85 4.46
CA ARG A 177 3.26 18.59 3.08
C ARG A 177 2.74 17.29 2.48
N ASN A 178 1.92 16.52 3.21
CA ASN A 178 1.41 15.21 2.78
C ASN A 178 2.52 14.18 2.45
N TYR A 179 3.70 14.28 3.07
CA TYR A 179 4.81 13.36 2.81
C TYR A 179 4.50 11.93 3.25
N PHE A 180 3.74 11.75 4.34
CA PHE A 180 3.31 10.42 4.76
C PHE A 180 2.31 9.79 3.78
N ARG A 181 1.47 10.61 3.12
CA ARG A 181 0.57 10.12 2.06
C ARG A 181 1.36 9.69 0.84
N SER A 182 2.31 10.50 0.40
CA SER A 182 3.22 10.13 -0.69
C SER A 182 4.04 8.89 -0.35
N ALA A 183 4.52 8.76 0.90
CA ALA A 183 5.21 7.56 1.35
C ALA A 183 4.33 6.31 1.23
N GLY A 184 3.04 6.38 1.64
CA GLY A 184 2.10 5.27 1.48
C GLY A 184 1.87 4.88 0.02
N GLU A 185 1.77 5.86 -0.89
CA GLU A 185 1.69 5.60 -2.33
C GLU A 185 2.97 4.95 -2.86
N ILE A 186 4.15 5.42 -2.43
CA ILE A 186 5.45 4.87 -2.84
C ILE A 186 5.62 3.43 -2.33
N MET A 187 5.22 3.14 -1.09
CA MET A 187 5.20 1.79 -0.53
C MET A 187 4.33 0.85 -1.37
N ALA A 188 3.12 1.28 -1.73
CA ALA A 188 2.22 0.51 -2.58
C ALA A 188 2.80 0.28 -3.99
N VAL A 189 3.41 1.29 -4.61
CA VAL A 189 4.12 1.15 -5.89
C VAL A 189 5.31 0.20 -5.78
N SER A 190 6.07 0.27 -4.69
CA SER A 190 7.20 -0.61 -4.44
C SER A 190 6.74 -2.07 -4.43
N LEU A 191 5.71 -2.39 -3.62
CA LEU A 191 5.16 -3.74 -3.52
C LEU A 191 4.56 -4.21 -4.87
N ALA A 192 3.80 -3.37 -5.57
CA ALA A 192 3.10 -3.77 -6.79
C ALA A 192 4.01 -3.88 -8.04
N GLN A 193 5.10 -3.12 -8.08
CA GLN A 193 5.98 -3.02 -9.26
C GLN A 193 7.37 -3.63 -9.03
N GLY A 194 7.56 -4.36 -7.93
CA GLY A 194 8.75 -5.17 -7.65
C GLY A 194 9.95 -4.39 -7.13
N GLY A 195 9.71 -3.28 -6.43
CA GLY A 195 10.66 -2.68 -5.50
C GLY A 195 10.64 -3.36 -4.12
N PRO A 196 11.45 -2.92 -3.15
CA PRO A 196 11.52 -3.56 -1.85
C PRO A 196 10.28 -3.28 -0.97
N PRO A 197 9.86 -4.25 -0.15
CA PRO A 197 8.82 -4.05 0.86
C PRO A 197 9.31 -3.10 1.99
N PRO A 198 8.43 -2.27 2.58
CA PRO A 198 8.78 -1.37 3.68
C PRO A 198 8.84 -2.10 5.04
N VAL A 199 9.75 -3.06 5.19
CA VAL A 199 9.89 -3.96 6.35
C VAL A 199 10.59 -3.27 7.53
N PHE A 200 10.00 -2.21 8.05
CA PHE A 200 10.59 -1.42 9.13
C PHE A 200 9.57 -0.86 10.13
N LEU A 201 8.28 -1.14 9.98
CA LEU A 201 7.24 -0.63 10.87
C LEU A 201 7.19 -1.41 12.18
N ARG A 202 6.84 -0.73 13.28
CA ARG A 202 6.35 -1.42 14.49
C ARG A 202 5.06 -2.16 14.19
N GLU A 203 4.84 -3.27 14.89
CA GLU A 203 3.64 -4.07 14.72
C GLU A 203 2.36 -3.27 15.01
N TRP A 204 2.32 -2.47 16.07
CA TRP A 204 1.14 -1.65 16.37
C TRP A 204 0.83 -0.64 15.26
N CYS A 205 1.85 -0.12 14.56
CA CYS A 205 1.66 0.75 13.40
C CYS A 205 0.98 -0.04 12.27
N PHE A 206 1.46 -1.25 11.96
CA PHE A 206 0.84 -2.11 10.95
C PHE A 206 -0.61 -2.47 11.33
N GLN A 207 -0.85 -2.82 12.61
CA GLN A 207 -2.18 -3.08 13.13
C GLN A 207 -3.13 -1.92 12.84
N TYR A 208 -2.68 -0.69 13.11
CA TYR A 208 -3.43 0.51 12.76
C TYR A 208 -3.56 0.72 11.25
N LEU A 209 -2.52 0.44 10.46
CA LEU A 209 -2.55 0.62 9.00
C LEU A 209 -3.55 -0.32 8.31
N HIS A 210 -3.81 -1.52 8.83
CA HIS A 210 -4.88 -2.35 8.28
C HIS A 210 -6.23 -2.02 8.94
N SER A 211 -6.36 -1.99 10.27
CA SER A 211 -7.68 -1.87 10.93
C SER A 211 -8.29 -0.46 10.86
N GLY A 212 -7.48 0.58 11.09
CA GLY A 212 -7.92 1.96 11.26
C GLY A 212 -8.57 2.21 12.61
N ASP A 213 -8.63 1.16 13.43
CA ASP A 213 -9.17 1.14 14.76
C ASP A 213 -8.04 1.37 15.75
N TYR A 214 -8.04 2.54 16.39
CA TYR A 214 -7.08 2.86 17.45
C TYR A 214 -7.55 2.33 18.83
N ASP A 215 -8.84 2.11 19.02
CA ASP A 215 -9.39 1.65 20.32
C ASP A 215 -9.01 0.18 20.57
N GLY A 216 -8.96 -0.62 19.51
CA GLY A 216 -8.55 -2.02 19.56
C GLY A 216 -7.06 -2.27 19.78
N ILE A 217 -6.19 -1.26 19.59
CA ILE A 217 -4.74 -1.43 19.62
C ILE A 217 -4.20 -1.24 21.05
N GLN A 218 -3.47 -2.25 21.53
CA GLN A 218 -2.83 -2.20 22.84
C GLN A 218 -1.35 -1.86 22.69
N VAL A 219 -1.02 -0.60 23.00
CA VAL A 219 0.37 -0.11 23.04
C VAL A 219 0.96 -0.21 24.45
N THR A 220 2.26 -0.49 24.49
CA THR A 220 3.05 -0.68 25.71
C THR A 220 4.30 0.19 25.71
N THR A 221 5.10 0.14 26.77
CA THR A 221 6.36 0.88 26.84
C THR A 221 7.36 0.46 25.76
N SER A 222 7.31 -0.78 25.24
CA SER A 222 8.18 -1.20 24.13
C SER A 222 7.77 -0.63 22.78
N ASP A 223 6.60 0.01 22.68
CA ASP A 223 6.14 0.66 21.46
C ASP A 223 6.57 2.13 21.38
N VAL A 224 7.19 2.65 22.45
CA VAL A 224 7.74 4.01 22.49
C VAL A 224 9.13 4.00 21.86
N THR A 225 9.25 4.69 20.73
CA THR A 225 10.53 4.84 20.02
C THR A 225 11.14 6.23 20.18
N ASP A 226 10.36 7.20 20.68
CA ASP A 226 10.84 8.54 20.96
C ASP A 226 11.76 8.52 22.20
N LEU A 227 12.97 9.06 22.05
CA LEU A 227 13.99 9.02 23.09
C LEU A 227 13.57 9.83 24.33
N GLU A 228 12.91 10.97 24.15
CA GLU A 228 12.48 11.83 25.26
C GLU A 228 11.43 11.11 26.11
N PHE A 229 10.43 10.50 25.47
CA PHE A 229 9.41 9.73 26.19
C PHE A 229 9.95 8.44 26.80
N SER A 230 10.89 7.77 26.14
CA SER A 230 11.56 6.59 26.70
C SER A 230 12.31 6.94 28.00
N LEU A 231 13.10 8.03 27.98
CA LEU A 231 13.82 8.52 29.16
C LEU A 231 12.86 9.01 30.25
N LEU A 232 11.75 9.64 29.90
CA LEU A 232 10.73 10.06 30.87
C LEU A 232 10.12 8.83 31.58
N ILE A 233 9.80 7.76 30.83
CA ILE A 233 9.30 6.50 31.40
C ILE A 233 10.33 5.90 32.38
N GLU A 234 11.62 5.90 32.02
CA GLU A 234 12.69 5.41 32.90
C GLU A 234 12.81 6.24 34.19
N LYS A 235 12.77 7.58 34.08
CA LYS A 235 12.79 8.48 35.24
C LYS A 235 11.58 8.25 36.16
N VAL A 236 10.37 8.17 35.60
CA VAL A 236 9.14 7.90 36.37
C VAL A 236 9.20 6.54 37.07
N ASN A 237 9.78 5.52 36.45
CA ASN A 237 9.97 4.23 37.11
C ASN A 237 10.93 4.32 38.31
N SER A 238 11.97 5.16 38.19
CA SER A 238 13.12 5.19 39.09
C SER A 238 12.98 6.13 40.29
N THR A 239 12.03 7.08 40.28
CA THR A 239 11.81 8.04 41.37
C THR A 239 10.49 7.83 42.09
N ASP A 240 10.43 8.12 43.40
CA ASP A 240 9.16 8.20 44.15
C ASP A 240 8.64 9.65 44.30
N ASP A 241 9.53 10.63 44.13
CA ASP A 241 9.18 12.05 44.07
C ASP A 241 9.13 12.51 42.61
N MET A 242 7.93 12.90 42.17
CA MET A 242 7.64 13.33 40.79
C MET A 242 7.70 14.84 40.60
N SER A 243 8.10 15.60 41.64
CA SER A 243 8.07 17.06 41.61
C SER A 243 8.84 17.64 40.41
N GLU A 244 10.01 17.08 40.10
CA GLU A 244 10.86 17.49 38.98
C GLU A 244 10.33 17.08 37.60
N LEU A 245 9.41 16.10 37.53
CA LEU A 245 8.83 15.59 36.28
C LEU A 245 7.44 16.15 35.98
N THR A 246 6.93 17.04 36.84
CA THR A 246 5.55 17.54 36.80
C THR A 246 5.18 18.10 35.43
N ASP A 247 5.98 19.02 34.89
CA ASP A 247 5.69 19.67 33.61
C ASP A 247 5.75 18.69 32.43
N GLU A 248 6.71 17.76 32.44
CA GLU A 248 6.89 16.73 31.42
C GLU A 248 5.68 15.78 31.40
N ILE A 249 5.24 15.32 32.58
CA ILE A 249 4.07 14.45 32.75
C ILE A 249 2.77 15.16 32.36
N LEU A 250 2.60 16.43 32.76
CA LEU A 250 1.45 17.25 32.40
C LEU A 250 1.38 17.51 30.90
N SER A 251 2.53 17.73 30.23
CA SER A 251 2.57 17.93 28.78
C SER A 251 2.15 16.68 27.98
N CYS A 252 2.31 15.49 28.58
CA CYS A 252 1.76 14.24 28.06
C CYS A 252 0.23 14.11 28.24
N GLY A 253 -0.41 15.04 28.96
CA GLY A 253 -1.86 15.07 29.19
C GLY A 253 -2.31 14.33 30.45
N TYR A 254 -1.40 13.88 31.32
CA TYR A 254 -1.77 13.27 32.59
C TYR A 254 -2.18 14.34 33.62
N THR A 255 -3.45 14.35 34.03
CA THR A 255 -4.00 15.33 34.98
C THR A 255 -4.37 14.72 36.34
N GLY A 256 -3.99 13.46 36.56
CA GLY A 256 -4.20 12.77 37.83
C GLY A 256 -3.23 13.19 38.92
N LYS A 257 -3.37 12.58 40.10
CA LYS A 257 -2.45 12.79 41.23
C LYS A 257 -1.05 12.27 40.88
N LEU A 258 -0.04 13.10 41.05
CA LEU A 258 1.37 12.71 40.95
C LEU A 258 1.82 12.05 42.27
N SER A 259 1.94 10.73 42.26
CA SER A 259 2.45 9.95 43.39
C SER A 259 2.97 8.58 42.94
N ALA A 260 3.84 7.96 43.73
CA ALA A 260 4.41 6.64 43.45
C ALA A 260 3.34 5.56 43.16
N ASP A 261 2.20 5.60 43.86
CA ASP A 261 1.08 4.65 43.64
C ASP A 261 0.43 4.77 42.25
N MET A 262 0.63 5.90 41.56
CA MET A 262 0.02 6.19 40.26
C MET A 262 0.99 6.01 39.10
N LYS A 263 2.21 5.48 39.32
CA LYS A 263 3.25 5.28 38.29
C LYS A 263 2.72 4.58 37.04
N SER A 264 1.92 3.51 37.19
CA SER A 264 1.35 2.79 36.04
C SER A 264 0.45 3.67 35.18
N ASN A 265 -0.35 4.54 35.79
CA ASN A 265 -1.26 5.45 35.08
C ASN A 265 -0.50 6.59 34.41
N ILE A 266 0.55 7.10 35.06
CA ILE A 266 1.46 8.11 34.49
C ILE A 266 2.17 7.54 33.26
N ILE A 267 2.78 6.36 33.38
CA ILE A 267 3.47 5.68 32.27
C ILE A 267 2.49 5.38 31.13
N ARG A 268 1.28 4.91 31.45
CA ARG A 268 0.23 4.69 30.44
C ARG A 268 -0.10 5.98 29.68
N ALA A 269 -0.20 7.12 30.37
CA ALA A 269 -0.42 8.41 29.71
C ALA A 269 0.75 8.82 28.81
N ILE A 270 2.00 8.60 29.23
CA ILE A 270 3.18 8.87 28.40
C ILE A 270 3.20 7.97 27.15
N VAL A 271 2.95 6.67 27.30
CA VAL A 271 2.86 5.71 26.18
C VAL A 271 1.77 6.14 25.19
N LEU A 272 0.57 6.45 25.70
CA LEU A 272 -0.54 6.94 24.86
C LEU A 272 -0.18 8.25 24.18
N HIS A 273 0.42 9.21 24.88
CA HIS A 273 0.83 10.47 24.29
C HIS A 273 1.83 10.26 23.16
N SER A 274 2.87 9.44 23.39
CA SER A 274 3.92 9.17 22.41
C SER A 274 3.39 8.50 21.14
N THR A 275 2.41 7.60 21.27
CA THR A 275 1.88 6.79 20.16
C THR A 275 0.70 7.46 19.47
N MET A 276 -0.25 8.01 20.21
CA MET A 276 -1.46 8.62 19.64
C MET A 276 -1.15 9.89 18.87
N ARG A 277 -0.11 10.65 19.24
CA ARG A 277 0.27 11.87 18.51
C ARG A 277 0.72 11.61 17.08
N VAL A 278 1.15 10.38 16.74
CA VAL A 278 1.58 10.04 15.37
C VAL A 278 0.48 9.41 14.52
N VAL A 279 -0.72 9.19 15.07
CA VAL A 279 -1.89 8.67 14.33
C VAL A 279 -2.21 9.48 13.07
N PRO A 280 -2.18 10.84 13.07
CA PRO A 280 -2.40 11.61 11.84
C PRO A 280 -1.42 11.30 10.70
N MET A 281 -0.18 10.89 11.03
CA MET A 281 0.81 10.46 10.05
C MET A 281 0.46 9.08 9.50
N LEU A 282 0.02 8.16 10.36
CA LEU A 282 -0.49 6.85 9.94
C LEU A 282 -1.76 6.97 9.09
N ASP A 283 -2.65 7.91 9.38
CA ASP A 283 -3.83 8.21 8.56
C ASP A 283 -3.45 8.64 7.14
N GLN A 284 -2.40 9.45 7.01
CA GLN A 284 -1.89 9.82 5.69
C GLN A 284 -1.28 8.61 4.97
N LEU A 285 -0.50 7.77 5.66
CA LEU A 285 0.02 6.53 5.10
C LEU A 285 -1.11 5.62 4.59
N ARG A 286 -2.16 5.37 5.40
CA ARG A 286 -3.36 4.61 5.02
C ARG A 286 -3.98 5.14 3.73
N LYS A 287 -4.13 6.46 3.60
CA LYS A 287 -4.66 7.10 2.36
C LYS A 287 -3.79 6.82 1.13
N GLY A 288 -2.47 6.74 1.30
CA GLY A 288 -1.56 6.38 0.21
C GLY A 288 -1.62 4.90 -0.16
N LEU A 289 -1.72 4.03 0.85
CA LEU A 289 -1.84 2.57 0.71
C LEU A 289 -3.15 2.10 0.06
N GLN A 290 -4.13 2.99 -0.15
CA GLN A 290 -5.30 2.66 -0.97
C GLN A 290 -4.96 2.42 -2.45
N LEU A 291 -3.76 2.80 -2.89
CA LEU A 291 -3.31 2.51 -4.25
C LEU A 291 -3.28 0.99 -4.49
N TYR A 292 -3.74 0.56 -5.67
CA TYR A 292 -3.88 -0.84 -6.05
C TYR A 292 -4.78 -1.67 -5.14
N ASP A 293 -5.72 -1.02 -4.43
CA ASP A 293 -6.60 -1.64 -3.45
C ASP A 293 -5.83 -2.33 -2.29
N LEU A 294 -4.56 -1.98 -2.07
CA LEU A 294 -3.69 -2.62 -1.08
C LEU A 294 -4.27 -2.53 0.33
N GLN A 295 -4.85 -1.38 0.71
CA GLN A 295 -5.57 -1.22 1.97
C GLN A 295 -6.66 -2.29 2.19
N LYS A 296 -7.47 -2.58 1.16
CA LYS A 296 -8.53 -3.60 1.23
C LYS A 296 -7.92 -4.99 1.46
N VAL A 297 -6.80 -5.28 0.80
CA VAL A 297 -6.10 -6.56 0.95
C VAL A 297 -5.52 -6.71 2.35
N MET A 298 -4.91 -5.65 2.89
CA MET A 298 -4.37 -5.64 4.25
C MET A 298 -5.47 -5.88 5.29
N GLU A 299 -6.65 -5.30 5.11
CA GLU A 299 -7.81 -5.53 5.98
C GLU A 299 -8.30 -6.98 5.94
N MET A 300 -8.26 -7.62 4.77
CA MET A 300 -8.74 -9.00 4.59
C MET A 300 -7.71 -10.06 4.98
N HIS A 301 -6.42 -9.77 4.80
CA HIS A 301 -5.31 -10.71 5.00
C HIS A 301 -4.17 -10.07 5.81
N PRO A 302 -4.43 -9.64 7.05
CA PRO A 302 -3.40 -8.96 7.86
C PRO A 302 -2.16 -9.84 8.07
N ASP A 303 -2.33 -11.13 8.35
CA ASP A 303 -1.23 -12.06 8.60
C ASP A 303 -0.31 -12.25 7.38
N LEU A 304 -0.90 -12.30 6.18
CA LEU A 304 -0.14 -12.43 4.93
C LEU A 304 0.58 -11.14 4.55
N CYS A 305 0.05 -9.99 4.99
CA CYS A 305 0.64 -8.68 4.72
C CYS A 305 1.69 -8.29 5.77
N LEU A 306 1.57 -8.73 7.02
CA LEU A 306 2.45 -8.40 8.14
C LEU A 306 3.96 -8.46 7.80
N PRO A 307 4.50 -9.56 7.23
CA PRO A 307 5.93 -9.66 6.93
C PRO A 307 6.40 -8.71 5.80
N LEU A 308 5.49 -8.07 5.06
CA LEU A 308 5.83 -7.05 4.07
C LEU A 308 6.07 -5.66 4.69
N PHE A 309 5.73 -5.47 5.97
CA PHE A 309 5.77 -4.18 6.65
C PHE A 309 6.54 -4.21 7.97
N VAL A 310 6.51 -5.32 8.69
CA VAL A 310 7.05 -5.43 10.05
C VAL A 310 8.27 -6.36 10.04
N PRO A 311 9.41 -5.95 10.63
CA PRO A 311 10.57 -6.83 10.79
C PRO A 311 10.21 -8.13 11.53
N GLY A 312 10.74 -9.27 11.07
CA GLY A 312 10.58 -10.54 11.76
C GLY A 312 11.26 -10.55 13.14
N GLU A 313 10.81 -11.45 14.03
CA GLU A 313 11.41 -11.61 15.37
C GLU A 313 12.76 -12.35 15.36
N LYS A 314 13.07 -13.09 14.29
CA LYS A 314 14.31 -13.84 14.16
C LYS A 314 15.37 -12.96 13.51
N ASP A 315 16.63 -13.19 13.89
CA ASP A 315 17.77 -12.69 13.13
C ASP A 315 17.65 -13.32 11.73
N ASP A 316 17.01 -12.60 10.80
CA ASP A 316 16.79 -12.96 9.39
C ASP A 316 18.13 -12.95 8.65
N LYS A 317 19.14 -13.64 9.18
CA LYS A 317 20.32 -14.00 8.44
C LYS A 317 19.87 -15.01 7.39
N VAL A 318 19.59 -14.47 6.22
CA VAL A 318 19.46 -15.22 4.99
C VAL A 318 20.74 -16.02 4.82
N ASP A 319 20.64 -17.33 5.03
CA ASP A 319 21.74 -18.26 4.82
C ASP A 319 21.78 -18.76 3.36
N ALA A 320 22.89 -19.39 2.98
CA ALA A 320 23.04 -19.94 1.65
C ALA A 320 21.95 -20.97 1.32
N GLY A 321 21.50 -21.74 2.32
CA GLY A 321 20.46 -22.76 2.17
C GLY A 321 19.12 -22.15 1.75
N PHE A 322 18.67 -21.12 2.47
CA PHE A 322 17.45 -20.40 2.17
C PHE A 322 17.44 -19.82 0.76
N ILE A 323 18.55 -19.21 0.32
CA ILE A 323 18.64 -18.65 -1.04
C ILE A 323 18.50 -19.75 -2.09
N LEU A 324 19.18 -20.88 -1.89
CA LEU A 324 19.18 -21.98 -2.85
C LEU A 324 17.83 -22.71 -2.90
N GLU A 325 17.16 -22.88 -1.77
CA GLU A 325 15.81 -23.45 -1.70
C GLU A 325 14.78 -22.60 -2.45
N ASN A 326 14.96 -21.27 -2.45
CA ASN A 326 14.08 -20.34 -3.16
C ASN A 326 14.52 -20.03 -4.59
N CYS A 327 15.73 -20.45 -5.00
CA CYS A 327 16.21 -20.32 -6.36
C CYS A 327 15.56 -21.37 -7.28
N HIS A 328 14.90 -20.91 -8.33
CA HIS A 328 14.30 -21.77 -9.36
C HIS A 328 15.03 -21.58 -10.71
N PRO A 329 16.27 -22.08 -10.84
CA PRO A 329 17.02 -21.96 -12.08
C PRO A 329 16.33 -22.71 -13.23
N VAL A 330 16.20 -22.02 -14.37
CA VAL A 330 15.69 -22.61 -15.61
C VAL A 330 16.87 -23.15 -16.39
N PHE A 331 17.03 -24.48 -16.39
CA PHE A 331 18.13 -25.15 -17.08
C PHE A 331 17.81 -25.46 -18.55
N SER A 332 18.86 -25.55 -19.36
CA SER A 332 18.85 -26.17 -20.69
C SER A 332 18.52 -27.66 -20.61
N ASP A 333 18.23 -28.29 -21.76
CA ASP A 333 17.88 -29.71 -21.83
C ASP A 333 18.91 -30.61 -21.15
N LYS A 334 18.42 -31.55 -20.32
CA LYS A 334 19.24 -32.55 -19.64
C LYS A 334 20.07 -33.34 -20.65
N GLY A 335 21.37 -33.48 -20.37
CA GLY A 335 22.33 -34.15 -21.23
C GLY A 335 23.03 -33.24 -22.24
N SER A 336 22.62 -31.97 -22.36
CA SER A 336 23.38 -31.00 -23.16
C SER A 336 24.66 -30.55 -22.44
N VAL A 337 25.65 -30.10 -23.23
CA VAL A 337 26.86 -29.46 -22.69
C VAL A 337 26.50 -28.18 -21.91
N LYS A 338 25.44 -27.47 -22.33
CA LYS A 338 24.94 -26.27 -21.63
C LYS A 338 24.39 -26.62 -20.24
N TYR A 339 23.54 -27.64 -20.14
CA TYR A 339 23.02 -28.13 -18.86
C TYR A 339 24.15 -28.42 -17.87
N THR A 340 25.20 -29.12 -18.32
CA THR A 340 26.35 -29.44 -17.47
C THR A 340 27.06 -28.18 -16.95
N LYS A 341 27.23 -27.17 -17.82
CA LYS A 341 27.83 -25.88 -17.42
C LYS A 341 26.94 -25.11 -16.45
N GLU A 342 25.63 -25.07 -16.67
CA GLU A 342 24.67 -24.36 -15.83
C GLU A 342 24.58 -25.00 -14.42
N VAL A 343 24.59 -26.33 -14.33
CA VAL A 343 24.68 -27.04 -13.04
C VAL A 343 25.98 -26.67 -12.31
N ASN A 344 27.11 -26.62 -13.03
CA ASN A 344 28.37 -26.19 -12.41
C ASN A 344 28.32 -24.73 -11.93
N VAL A 345 27.65 -23.83 -12.66
CA VAL A 345 27.43 -22.44 -12.21
C VAL A 345 26.62 -22.42 -10.92
N MET A 346 25.58 -23.24 -10.79
CA MET A 346 24.81 -23.33 -9.55
C MET A 346 25.63 -23.87 -8.38
N ASN A 347 26.51 -24.85 -8.62
CA ASN A 347 27.45 -25.33 -7.59
C ASN A 347 28.40 -24.20 -7.14
N PHE A 348 29.01 -23.48 -8.08
CA PHE A 348 29.88 -22.34 -7.74
C PHE A 348 29.12 -21.22 -7.02
N PHE A 349 27.87 -20.99 -7.39
CA PHE A 349 27.02 -20.01 -6.71
C PHE A 349 26.73 -20.43 -5.27
N GLN A 350 26.43 -21.71 -5.05
CA GLN A 350 26.28 -22.28 -3.71
C GLN A 350 27.57 -22.13 -2.89
N ASP A 351 28.73 -22.51 -3.44
CA ASP A 351 30.03 -22.39 -2.77
C ASP A 351 30.32 -20.92 -2.39
N PHE A 352 30.02 -19.99 -3.30
CA PHE A 352 30.17 -18.56 -3.08
C PHE A 352 29.28 -18.05 -1.94
N LEU A 353 28.00 -18.44 -1.91
CA LEU A 353 27.09 -18.04 -0.84
C LEU A 353 27.57 -18.55 0.53
N GLN A 354 28.00 -19.82 0.60
CA GLN A 354 28.53 -20.42 1.82
C GLN A 354 29.81 -19.72 2.28
N GLU A 355 30.72 -19.39 1.35
CA GLU A 355 31.95 -18.66 1.69
C GLU A 355 31.67 -17.25 2.24
N VAL A 356 30.67 -16.54 1.69
CA VAL A 356 30.24 -15.23 2.18
C VAL A 356 29.67 -15.34 3.59
N GLU A 357 28.85 -16.36 3.83
CA GLU A 357 28.25 -16.65 5.13
C GLU A 357 29.32 -16.95 6.20
N ASP A 358 30.27 -17.84 5.88
CA ASP A 358 31.40 -18.19 6.75
C ASP A 358 32.24 -16.96 7.09
N ARG A 359 32.50 -16.07 6.12
CA ARG A 359 33.27 -14.82 6.34
C ARG A 359 32.50 -13.82 7.20
N GLY A 360 31.18 -13.74 7.10
CA GLY A 360 30.33 -12.88 7.92
C GLY A 360 30.32 -13.24 9.41
N MET A 361 30.55 -14.52 9.74
CA MET A 361 30.64 -15.01 11.12
C MET A 361 31.89 -14.50 11.87
N TYR A 362 33.02 -14.28 11.19
CA TYR A 362 34.26 -13.84 11.83
C TYR A 362 34.25 -12.39 12.32
N TYR A 363 33.42 -11.51 11.73
CA TYR A 363 33.35 -10.11 12.13
C TYR A 363 32.44 -9.85 13.35
N HIS A 364 31.58 -10.79 13.73
CA HIS A 364 30.70 -10.64 14.91
C HIS A 364 31.34 -11.09 16.23
N ASN A 365 32.46 -11.83 16.18
CA ASN A 365 33.19 -12.28 17.37
C ASN A 365 34.37 -11.36 17.75
N GLY A 366 34.48 -10.17 17.11
CA GLY A 366 35.65 -9.30 17.17
C GLY A 366 35.49 -7.96 17.90
N THR A 367 34.38 -7.74 18.61
CA THR A 367 34.19 -6.53 19.45
C THR A 367 33.63 -6.92 20.80
N THR A 368 34.54 -7.27 21.71
CA THR A 368 34.38 -7.15 23.17
C THR A 368 34.76 -5.76 23.64
#